data_AF-A0A959KX01-F1
#
_entry.id   AF-A0A959KX01-F1
#
_cell.length_a   1.000
_cell.length_b   1.000
_cell.length_c   1.000
_cell.angle_alpha   90.00
_cell.angle_beta   90.00
_cell.angle_gamma   90.00
#
_symmetry.space_group_name_H-M   'P 1'
#
loop_
_entity.id
_entity.type
_entity.pdbx_description
1 polymer ?
#
loop_
_entity_poly.entity_id
_entity_poly.type
_entity_poly.pdbx_seq_one_letter_code
_entity_poly.pdbx_strand_id
1 'polypeptide(L)'
;SDPWGVTIDANTKFCVDIYDNAMLVIALNNLMELLPDRQSKWQPLKEKIAHNIMQYLWDKDRQKFIPHLYLDGSPFPDDFDENAIYYHGGTAVAIEAGLLDTSQIRTSLNKMISNVRKSGAASIGLTLYPPYPKWAFENKGMYPYGYQNGGDWTWFGGRMIQQLVHYGFVRESFEQIRPMVERVVANDGFYEWYTVDNQPEGSGTFRGSAGVLFKAITILEAWARS
;
A
#
# COMPACT_ATOMS: atom_id res chain seq x y z
N SER A 1 17.33 11.43 20.27
CA SER A 1 16.17 10.59 19.96
C SER A 1 15.07 11.52 19.51
N ASP A 2 14.63 11.41 18.25
CA ASP A 2 13.47 12.17 17.79
C ASP A 2 12.23 11.72 18.56
N PRO A 3 11.31 12.62 18.95
CA PRO A 3 10.10 12.23 19.65
C PRO A 3 9.27 11.30 18.76
N TRP A 4 9.03 10.08 19.24
CA TRP A 4 8.25 9.08 18.51
C TRP A 4 6.78 9.52 18.56
N GLY A 5 6.16 9.78 17.40
CA GLY A 5 4.74 10.14 17.27
C GLY A 5 3.79 8.96 17.49
N VAL A 6 4.01 8.18 18.55
CA VAL A 6 3.30 6.90 18.84
C VAL A 6 2.34 6.99 20.02
N THR A 7 2.24 8.16 20.66
CA THR A 7 1.36 8.39 21.82
C THR A 7 0.19 9.28 21.44
N ILE A 8 -1.01 8.89 21.87
CA ILE A 8 -2.19 9.73 21.77
C ILE A 8 -2.09 10.85 22.80
N ASP A 9 -2.21 12.10 22.36
CA ASP A 9 -2.16 13.31 23.18
C ASP A 9 -3.10 14.39 22.63
N ALA A 10 -3.01 15.62 23.18
CA ALA A 10 -3.84 16.74 22.76
C ALA A 10 -3.59 17.22 21.31
N ASN A 11 -2.47 16.82 20.69
CA ASN A 11 -2.13 17.17 19.30
C ASN A 11 -2.64 16.12 18.32
N THR A 12 -3.21 14.99 18.80
CA THR A 12 -3.67 13.90 17.94
C THR A 12 -4.90 14.30 17.13
N LYS A 13 -4.79 14.20 15.80
CA LYS A 13 -5.91 14.30 14.86
C LYS A 13 -6.32 12.91 14.40
N PHE A 14 -7.45 12.42 14.91
CA PHE A 14 -8.00 11.14 14.50
C PHE A 14 -8.45 11.19 13.05
N CYS A 15 -8.12 10.15 12.30
CA CYS A 15 -8.52 9.99 10.91
C CYS A 15 -8.91 8.56 10.61
N VAL A 16 -9.50 8.39 9.43
CA VAL A 16 -9.86 7.12 8.83
C VAL A 16 -9.08 7.01 7.52
N ASP A 17 -8.35 5.92 7.34
CA ASP A 17 -7.61 5.64 6.11
C ASP A 17 -8.01 4.30 5.48
N ILE A 18 -7.56 4.12 4.23
CA ILE A 18 -7.88 2.93 3.46
C ILE A 18 -7.18 1.66 3.97
N TYR A 19 -5.97 1.77 4.53
CA TYR A 19 -5.19 0.60 4.93
C TYR A 19 -5.88 -0.12 6.09
N ASP A 20 -6.24 0.59 7.16
CA ASP A 20 -6.90 0.00 8.33
C ASP A 20 -8.28 -0.58 7.99
N ASN A 21 -9.05 0.13 7.17
CA ASN A 21 -10.39 -0.30 6.79
C ASN A 21 -10.37 -1.50 5.83
N ALA A 22 -9.42 -1.54 4.88
CA ALA A 22 -9.23 -2.69 4.01
C ALA A 22 -8.73 -3.91 4.80
N MET A 23 -7.82 -3.72 5.76
CA MET A 23 -7.39 -4.78 6.68
C MET A 23 -8.55 -5.34 7.50
N LEU A 24 -9.49 -4.51 7.96
CA LEU A 24 -10.70 -4.97 8.63
C LEU A 24 -11.59 -5.82 7.71
N VAL A 25 -11.75 -5.44 6.44
CA VAL A 25 -12.49 -6.23 5.44
C VAL A 25 -11.81 -7.59 5.22
N ILE A 26 -10.48 -7.62 5.07
CA ILE A 26 -9.70 -8.87 4.94
C ILE A 26 -9.87 -9.73 6.19
N ALA A 27 -9.81 -9.15 7.39
CA ALA A 27 -10.00 -9.87 8.64
C ALA A 27 -11.41 -10.49 8.74
N LEU A 28 -12.45 -9.77 8.29
CA LEU A 28 -13.81 -10.30 8.23
C LEU A 28 -13.96 -11.43 7.20
N ASN A 29 -13.33 -11.32 6.03
CA ASN A 29 -13.29 -12.41 5.05
C ASN A 29 -12.65 -13.67 5.66
N ASN A 30 -11.47 -13.53 6.26
CA ASN A 30 -10.76 -14.63 6.92
C ASN A 30 -11.57 -15.24 8.07
N LEU A 31 -12.25 -14.40 8.87
CA LEU A 31 -13.10 -14.88 9.96
C LEU A 31 -14.27 -15.72 9.44
N MET A 32 -14.88 -15.33 8.32
CA MET A 32 -15.99 -16.07 7.71
C MET A 32 -15.52 -17.35 7.01
N GLU A 33 -14.29 -17.37 6.48
CA GLU A 33 -13.67 -18.60 5.96
C GLU A 33 -13.38 -19.60 7.08
N LEU A 34 -12.84 -19.13 8.21
CA LEU A 34 -12.55 -19.97 9.38
C LEU A 34 -13.81 -20.43 10.12
N LEU A 35 -14.88 -19.64 10.12
CA LEU A 35 -16.13 -19.92 10.82
C LEU A 35 -17.36 -19.74 9.88
N PRO A 36 -17.58 -20.67 8.91
CA PRO A 36 -18.64 -20.54 7.92
C PRO A 36 -20.04 -20.37 8.54
N ASP A 37 -20.33 -21.04 9.65
CA ASP A 37 -21.62 -20.94 10.36
C ASP A 37 -21.91 -19.54 10.93
N ARG A 38 -20.88 -18.68 11.04
CA ARG A 38 -21.02 -17.29 11.50
C ARG A 38 -21.09 -16.28 10.35
N GLN A 39 -21.08 -16.73 9.09
CA GLN A 39 -21.10 -15.84 7.93
C GLN A 39 -22.32 -14.90 7.94
N SER A 40 -23.52 -15.41 8.24
CA SER A 40 -24.75 -14.59 8.30
C SER A 40 -24.68 -13.46 9.32
N LYS A 41 -23.87 -13.60 10.38
CA LYS A 41 -23.63 -12.56 11.39
C LYS A 41 -22.67 -11.47 10.89
N TRP A 42 -21.60 -11.85 10.20
CA TRP A 42 -20.50 -10.95 9.89
C TRP A 42 -20.58 -10.34 8.47
N GLN A 43 -21.24 -11.03 7.54
CA GLN A 43 -21.43 -10.56 6.17
C GLN A 43 -22.06 -9.16 6.11
N PRO A 44 -23.14 -8.84 6.87
CA PRO A 44 -23.75 -7.51 6.82
C PRO A 44 -22.80 -6.39 7.30
N LEU A 45 -21.97 -6.69 8.31
CA LEU A 45 -20.97 -5.73 8.78
C LEU A 45 -19.88 -5.50 7.74
N LYS A 46 -19.37 -6.57 7.12
CA LYS A 46 -18.37 -6.49 6.04
C LYS A 46 -18.88 -5.66 4.87
N GLU A 47 -20.11 -5.90 4.44
CA GLU A 47 -20.74 -5.16 3.33
C GLU A 47 -20.94 -3.68 3.68
N LYS A 48 -21.39 -3.39 4.90
CA LYS A 48 -21.53 -2.00 5.38
C LYS A 48 -20.18 -1.27 5.39
N ILE A 49 -19.12 -1.92 5.87
CA ILE A 49 -17.77 -1.35 5.88
C ILE A 49 -17.27 -1.13 4.45
N ALA A 50 -17.36 -2.13 3.57
CA ALA A 50 -16.94 -2.01 2.18
C ALA A 50 -17.68 -0.88 1.45
N HIS A 51 -19.00 -0.76 1.66
CA HIS A 51 -19.79 0.33 1.12
C HIS A 51 -19.31 1.70 1.62
N ASN A 52 -19.10 1.85 2.92
CA ASN A 52 -18.61 3.09 3.51
C ASN A 52 -17.21 3.46 3.01
N ILE A 53 -16.30 2.49 2.85
CA ILE A 53 -14.97 2.73 2.27
C ILE A 53 -15.11 3.37 0.89
N MET A 54 -15.92 2.76 0.01
CA MET A 54 -16.10 3.27 -1.36
C MET A 54 -16.92 4.56 -1.42
N GLN A 55 -17.71 4.86 -0.39
CA GLN A 55 -18.45 6.12 -0.30
C GLN A 55 -17.56 7.28 0.16
N TYR A 56 -16.73 7.06 1.17
CA TYR A 56 -16.04 8.13 1.88
C TYR A 56 -14.54 8.24 1.58
N LEU A 57 -13.89 7.15 1.19
CA LEU A 57 -12.44 7.13 0.94
C LEU A 57 -12.09 7.08 -0.55
N TRP A 58 -12.98 6.59 -1.41
CA TRP A 58 -12.74 6.55 -2.86
C TRP A 58 -13.06 7.89 -3.51
N ASP A 59 -12.04 8.57 -4.02
CA ASP A 59 -12.16 9.75 -4.84
C ASP A 59 -12.48 9.33 -6.29
N LYS A 60 -13.73 9.56 -6.70
CA LYS A 60 -14.23 9.21 -8.04
C LYS A 60 -13.61 10.06 -9.13
N ASP A 61 -13.25 11.31 -8.86
CA ASP A 61 -12.71 12.21 -9.87
C ASP A 61 -11.23 11.92 -10.09
N ARG A 62 -10.51 11.74 -8.98
CA ARG A 62 -9.08 11.36 -9.01
C ARG A 62 -8.87 9.86 -9.16
N GLN A 63 -9.92 9.03 -9.21
CA GLN A 63 -9.88 7.57 -9.36
C GLN A 63 -8.83 6.90 -8.46
N LYS A 64 -8.82 7.24 -7.17
CA LYS A 64 -7.88 6.72 -6.16
C LYS A 64 -8.51 6.82 -4.76
N PHE A 65 -7.89 6.18 -3.77
CA PHE A 65 -8.22 6.49 -2.38
C PHE A 65 -7.59 7.81 -1.92
N ILE A 66 -8.30 8.56 -1.09
CA ILE A 66 -7.73 9.69 -0.34
C ILE A 66 -6.77 9.16 0.75
N PRO A 67 -5.73 9.91 1.13
CA PRO A 67 -4.84 9.49 2.22
C PRO A 67 -5.58 9.31 3.55
N HIS A 68 -6.29 10.36 3.98
CA HIS A 68 -6.94 10.41 5.28
C HIS A 68 -8.26 11.17 5.20
N LEU A 69 -9.26 10.67 5.94
CA LEU A 69 -10.46 11.41 6.30
C LEU A 69 -10.37 11.77 7.78
N TYR A 70 -10.09 13.03 8.10
CA TYR A 70 -10.00 13.50 9.49
C TYR A 70 -11.37 13.68 10.13
N LEU A 71 -11.49 13.29 11.40
CA LEU A 71 -12.72 13.45 12.18
C LEU A 71 -12.90 14.87 12.72
N ASP A 72 -11.80 15.60 12.93
CA ASP A 72 -11.78 16.95 13.50
C ASP A 72 -10.71 17.82 12.84
N GLY A 73 -10.96 18.19 11.57
CA GLY A 73 -10.09 19.09 10.80
C GLY A 73 -8.76 18.47 10.36
N SER A 74 -8.25 18.93 9.22
CA SER A 74 -6.92 18.55 8.75
C SER A 74 -5.84 19.10 9.71
N PRO A 75 -4.78 18.32 10.01
CA PRO A 75 -3.59 18.84 10.69
C PRO A 75 -2.71 19.70 9.76
N PHE A 76 -2.98 19.71 8.45
CA PHE A 76 -2.19 20.43 7.46
C PHE A 76 -2.73 21.84 7.19
N PRO A 77 -1.85 22.76 6.73
CA PRO A 77 -2.28 24.07 6.24
C PRO A 77 -3.33 23.97 5.13
N ASP A 78 -4.22 24.97 5.05
CA ASP A 78 -5.33 25.01 4.08
C ASP A 78 -4.88 25.00 2.61
N ASP A 79 -3.64 25.41 2.33
CA ASP A 79 -3.04 25.44 1.00
C ASP A 79 -2.32 24.13 0.61
N PHE A 80 -2.31 23.12 1.49
CA PHE A 80 -1.72 21.81 1.22
C PHE A 80 -2.78 20.80 0.76
N ASP A 81 -2.75 20.46 -0.54
CA ASP A 81 -3.60 19.40 -1.12
C ASP A 81 -3.04 18.01 -0.79
N GLU A 82 -3.32 17.51 0.42
CA GLU A 82 -2.98 16.14 0.80
C GLU A 82 -3.61 15.11 -0.15
N ASN A 83 -4.82 15.39 -0.68
CA ASN A 83 -5.50 14.51 -1.61
C ASN A 83 -4.74 14.35 -2.94
N ALA A 84 -3.69 15.13 -3.23
CA ALA A 84 -2.81 14.90 -4.36
C ALA A 84 -1.93 13.66 -4.18
N ILE A 85 -1.69 13.23 -2.93
CA ILE A 85 -0.83 12.10 -2.59
C ILE A 85 -1.55 10.78 -2.87
N TYR A 86 -0.87 9.90 -3.59
CA TYR A 86 -1.32 8.56 -3.92
C TYR A 86 -0.61 7.54 -3.03
N TYR A 87 -1.37 6.82 -2.20
CA TYR A 87 -0.85 5.79 -1.30
C TYR A 87 -0.85 4.43 -2.00
N HIS A 88 0.33 3.90 -2.30
CA HIS A 88 0.44 2.62 -3.00
C HIS A 88 0.06 1.45 -2.09
N GLY A 89 0.61 1.43 -0.86
CA GLY A 89 0.40 0.33 0.09
C GLY A 89 -1.08 0.15 0.46
N GLY A 90 -1.75 1.24 0.84
CA GLY A 90 -3.19 1.22 1.11
C GLY A 90 -4.01 0.77 -0.08
N THR A 91 -3.64 1.18 -1.30
CA THR A 91 -4.32 0.71 -2.52
C THR A 91 -4.11 -0.78 -2.76
N ALA A 92 -2.91 -1.31 -2.58
CA ALA A 92 -2.64 -2.74 -2.73
C ALA A 92 -3.47 -3.59 -1.76
N VAL A 93 -3.61 -3.14 -0.52
CA VAL A 93 -4.45 -3.80 0.50
C VAL A 93 -5.94 -3.65 0.19
N ALA A 94 -6.38 -2.53 -0.36
CA ALA A 94 -7.76 -2.37 -0.81
C ALA A 94 -8.15 -3.34 -1.94
N ILE A 95 -7.20 -3.61 -2.85
CA ILE A 95 -7.39 -4.61 -3.91
C ILE A 95 -7.43 -6.02 -3.28
N GLU A 96 -6.55 -6.32 -2.33
CA GLU A 96 -6.57 -7.59 -1.57
C GLU A 96 -7.91 -7.79 -0.83
N ALA A 97 -8.51 -6.70 -0.33
CA ALA A 97 -9.82 -6.72 0.32
C ALA A 97 -11.01 -6.90 -0.66
N GLY A 98 -10.75 -6.91 -1.97
CA GLY A 98 -11.79 -7.02 -3.00
C GLY A 98 -12.64 -5.77 -3.17
N LEU A 99 -12.10 -4.59 -2.84
CA LEU A 99 -12.83 -3.32 -2.92
C LEU A 99 -12.83 -2.70 -4.32
N LEU A 100 -11.89 -3.11 -5.17
CA LEU A 100 -11.75 -2.60 -6.54
C LEU A 100 -12.15 -3.65 -7.57
N ASP A 101 -12.81 -3.20 -8.63
CA ASP A 101 -12.99 -3.98 -9.84
C ASP A 101 -11.73 -3.97 -10.74
N THR A 102 -11.72 -4.83 -11.76
CA THR A 102 -10.58 -4.95 -12.70
C THR A 102 -10.26 -3.63 -13.42
N SER A 103 -11.23 -2.77 -13.72
CA SER A 103 -10.98 -1.48 -14.37
C SER A 103 -10.29 -0.50 -13.41
N GLN A 104 -10.74 -0.44 -12.16
CA GLN A 104 -10.14 0.35 -11.10
C GLN A 104 -8.73 -0.15 -10.75
N ILE A 105 -8.50 -1.47 -10.76
CA ILE A 105 -7.16 -2.06 -10.56
C ILE A 105 -6.23 -1.63 -11.69
N ARG A 106 -6.67 -1.73 -12.96
CA ARG A 106 -5.86 -1.28 -14.10
C ARG A 106 -5.50 0.19 -14.00
N THR A 107 -6.46 1.03 -13.62
CA THR A 107 -6.25 2.46 -13.40
C THR A 107 -5.25 2.72 -12.28
N SER A 108 -5.37 1.99 -11.18
CA SER A 108 -4.47 2.08 -10.03
C SER A 108 -3.05 1.67 -10.37
N LEU A 109 -2.88 0.54 -11.05
CA LEU A 109 -1.58 0.08 -11.56
C LEU A 109 -0.93 1.12 -12.48
N ASN A 110 -1.68 1.67 -13.44
CA ASN A 110 -1.15 2.68 -14.36
C ASN A 110 -0.67 3.93 -13.62
N LYS A 111 -1.35 4.32 -12.54
CA LYS A 111 -0.92 5.42 -11.67
C LYS A 111 0.34 5.07 -10.90
N MET A 112 0.42 3.89 -10.31
CA MET A 112 1.65 3.44 -9.63
C MET A 112 2.84 3.44 -10.59
N ILE A 113 2.69 2.91 -11.81
CA ILE A 113 3.74 2.95 -12.85
C ILE A 113 4.10 4.40 -13.22
N SER A 114 3.11 5.28 -13.38
CA SER A 114 3.36 6.70 -13.62
C SER A 114 4.11 7.36 -12.47
N ASN A 115 3.78 7.04 -11.22
CA ASN A 115 4.42 7.59 -10.02
C ASN A 115 5.88 7.13 -9.94
N VAL A 116 6.16 5.86 -10.22
CA VAL A 116 7.52 5.31 -10.34
C VAL A 116 8.32 6.08 -11.39
N ARG A 117 7.76 6.28 -12.59
CA ARG A 117 8.42 7.07 -13.65
C ARG A 117 8.70 8.51 -13.24
N LYS A 118 7.77 9.16 -12.55
CA LYS A 118 7.91 10.57 -12.14
C LYS A 118 8.85 10.76 -10.96
N SER A 119 8.91 9.80 -10.05
CA SER A 119 9.80 9.83 -8.88
C SER A 119 11.22 9.40 -9.22
N GLY A 120 11.39 8.52 -10.22
CA GLY A 120 12.67 7.84 -10.47
C GLY A 120 12.87 6.59 -9.61
N ALA A 121 11.88 6.19 -8.81
CA ALA A 121 11.95 4.98 -8.00
C ALA A 121 12.09 3.72 -8.87
N ALA A 122 12.58 2.63 -8.27
CA ALA A 122 12.85 1.39 -9.00
C ALA A 122 11.59 0.56 -9.27
N SER A 123 10.62 0.56 -8.35
CA SER A 123 9.47 -0.35 -8.41
C SER A 123 8.18 0.27 -7.89
N ILE A 124 7.06 -0.41 -8.18
CA ILE A 124 5.74 -0.05 -7.64
C ILE A 124 5.64 -0.24 -6.11
N GLY A 125 6.69 -0.73 -5.45
CA GLY A 125 6.82 -0.79 -4.00
C GLY A 125 6.97 0.57 -3.31
N LEU A 126 7.17 1.66 -4.07
CA LEU A 126 7.07 3.04 -3.59
C LEU A 126 5.86 3.22 -2.64
N THR A 127 6.03 3.74 -1.42
CA THR A 127 4.92 3.80 -0.45
C THR A 127 3.85 4.81 -0.84
N LEU A 128 4.27 5.98 -1.30
CA LEU A 128 3.39 7.08 -1.70
C LEU A 128 4.07 8.01 -2.71
N TYR A 129 3.26 8.77 -3.46
CA TYR A 129 3.73 9.80 -4.38
C TYR A 129 2.68 10.91 -4.61
N PRO A 130 3.06 12.21 -4.65
CA PRO A 130 4.38 12.74 -4.27
C PRO A 130 4.66 12.54 -2.77
N PRO A 131 5.93 12.61 -2.33
CA PRO A 131 6.24 12.59 -0.91
C PRO A 131 5.68 13.83 -0.21
N TYR A 132 5.33 13.68 1.07
CA TYR A 132 5.09 14.82 1.94
C TYR A 132 6.32 15.71 2.01
N PRO A 133 6.14 17.03 2.10
CA PRO A 133 7.24 17.98 2.19
C PRO A 133 8.03 17.82 3.49
N LYS A 134 9.27 18.30 3.50
CA LYS A 134 10.20 18.18 4.64
C LYS A 134 9.65 18.73 5.97
N TRP A 135 8.72 19.69 5.91
CA TRP A 135 8.11 20.28 7.11
C TRP A 135 7.00 19.42 7.72
N ALA A 136 6.49 18.41 7.01
CA ALA A 136 5.29 17.68 7.42
C ALA A 136 5.49 16.78 8.64
N PHE A 137 6.71 16.30 8.89
CA PHE A 137 6.99 15.33 9.94
C PHE A 137 8.05 15.83 10.92
N GLU A 138 7.78 15.63 12.21
CA GLU A 138 8.77 15.90 13.26
C GLU A 138 9.94 14.91 13.19
N ASN A 139 9.65 13.62 12.91
CA ASN A 139 10.65 12.58 12.72
C ASN A 139 11.51 12.88 11.48
N LYS A 140 12.82 13.09 11.69
CA LYS A 140 13.72 13.51 10.62
C LYS A 140 14.06 12.39 9.63
N GLY A 141 13.75 11.14 9.95
CA GLY A 141 13.84 10.00 9.01
C GLY A 141 12.75 10.00 7.94
N MET A 142 11.67 10.76 8.12
CA MET A 142 10.55 10.88 7.17
C MET A 142 10.72 12.06 6.20
N TYR A 143 11.97 12.37 5.81
CA TYR A 143 12.24 13.34 4.75
C TYR A 143 11.66 12.84 3.39
N PRO A 144 11.50 13.70 2.37
CA PRO A 144 10.99 13.25 1.07
C PRO A 144 11.79 12.08 0.49
N TYR A 145 11.11 10.98 0.14
CA TYR A 145 11.67 9.69 -0.27
C TYR A 145 12.44 8.92 0.82
N GLY A 146 12.32 9.35 2.08
CA GLY A 146 12.87 8.67 3.24
C GLY A 146 11.83 7.74 3.88
N TYR A 147 12.24 6.50 4.15
CA TYR A 147 11.47 5.52 4.92
C TYR A 147 10.02 5.36 4.40
N GLN A 148 9.00 5.72 5.17
CA GLN A 148 7.59 5.60 4.76
C GLN A 148 7.10 6.79 3.92
N ASN A 149 7.84 7.91 3.86
CA ASN A 149 7.50 9.10 3.10
C ASN A 149 7.99 9.01 1.63
N GLY A 150 7.56 7.98 0.92
CA GLY A 150 7.96 7.72 -0.46
C GLY A 150 9.22 6.85 -0.61
N GLY A 151 9.63 6.08 0.39
CA GLY A 151 10.60 5.01 0.18
C GLY A 151 10.00 3.85 -0.63
N ASP A 152 10.84 3.03 -1.26
CA ASP A 152 10.40 1.84 -2.01
C ASP A 152 10.46 0.60 -1.11
N TRP A 153 9.29 0.04 -0.81
CA TRP A 153 9.12 -1.11 0.08
C TRP A 153 8.66 -2.33 -0.71
N THR A 154 9.55 -3.32 -0.78
CA THR A 154 9.22 -4.64 -1.36
C THR A 154 7.97 -5.23 -0.73
N TRP A 155 7.75 -4.99 0.58
CA TRP A 155 6.56 -5.42 1.30
C TRP A 155 5.25 -5.05 0.57
N PHE A 156 5.10 -3.78 0.21
CA PHE A 156 3.88 -3.30 -0.47
C PHE A 156 3.86 -3.71 -1.94
N GLY A 157 5.00 -3.60 -2.63
CA GLY A 157 5.12 -3.99 -4.03
C GLY A 157 4.75 -5.46 -4.23
N GLY A 158 5.33 -6.36 -3.42
CA GLY A 158 5.06 -7.80 -3.48
C GLY A 158 3.59 -8.14 -3.20
N ARG A 159 2.92 -7.44 -2.28
CA ARG A 159 1.46 -7.59 -2.08
C ARG A 159 0.67 -7.17 -3.32
N MET A 160 1.03 -6.06 -3.94
CA MET A 160 0.40 -5.63 -5.19
C MET A 160 0.56 -6.69 -6.29
N ILE A 161 1.75 -7.29 -6.45
CA ILE A 161 1.97 -8.36 -7.43
C ILE A 161 1.04 -9.56 -7.22
N GLN A 162 0.85 -10.00 -5.97
CA GLN A 162 -0.08 -11.11 -5.67
C GLN A 162 -1.49 -10.80 -6.18
N GLN A 163 -1.97 -9.58 -5.94
CA GLN A 163 -3.29 -9.18 -6.39
C GLN A 163 -3.39 -9.04 -7.90
N LEU A 164 -2.37 -8.46 -8.55
CA LEU A 164 -2.33 -8.38 -10.00
C LEU A 164 -2.47 -9.76 -10.65
N VAL A 165 -1.78 -10.79 -10.13
CA VAL A 165 -1.96 -12.16 -10.64
C VAL A 165 -3.38 -12.68 -10.38
N HIS A 166 -3.91 -12.52 -9.17
CA HIS A 166 -5.27 -12.96 -8.83
C HIS A 166 -6.36 -12.35 -9.72
N TYR A 167 -6.18 -11.11 -10.17
CA TYR A 167 -7.11 -10.41 -11.06
C TYR A 167 -6.77 -10.53 -12.56
N GLY A 168 -5.82 -11.41 -12.92
CA GLY A 168 -5.52 -11.74 -14.32
C GLY A 168 -4.52 -10.81 -15.03
N PHE A 169 -3.83 -9.92 -14.31
CA PHE A 169 -2.81 -9.01 -14.82
C PHE A 169 -1.42 -9.65 -14.84
N VAL A 170 -1.31 -10.89 -15.33
CA VAL A 170 -0.10 -11.71 -15.15
C VAL A 170 1.12 -11.11 -15.84
N ARG A 171 0.95 -10.56 -17.04
CA ARG A 171 2.04 -9.90 -17.76
C ARG A 171 2.56 -8.71 -16.95
N GLU A 172 1.65 -7.86 -16.49
CA GLU A 172 1.99 -6.70 -15.69
C GLU A 172 2.64 -7.12 -14.36
N SER A 173 2.15 -8.18 -13.70
CA SER A 173 2.77 -8.77 -12.51
C SER A 173 4.22 -9.15 -12.75
N PHE A 174 4.51 -9.83 -13.86
CA PHE A 174 5.88 -10.23 -14.20
C PHE A 174 6.77 -9.02 -14.51
N GLU A 175 6.26 -8.03 -15.23
CA GLU A 175 6.99 -6.79 -15.51
C GLU A 175 7.31 -6.01 -14.21
N GLN A 176 6.36 -5.90 -13.30
CA GLN A 176 6.49 -5.09 -12.10
C GLN A 176 7.21 -5.78 -10.93
N ILE A 177 7.28 -7.13 -10.88
CA ILE A 177 8.04 -7.83 -9.84
C ILE A 177 9.56 -7.76 -10.08
N ARG A 178 9.99 -7.64 -11.33
CA ARG A 178 11.40 -7.75 -11.75
C ARG A 178 12.37 -6.87 -10.96
N PRO A 179 12.16 -5.55 -10.80
CA PRO A 179 13.10 -4.72 -10.07
C PRO A 179 13.29 -5.17 -8.61
N MET A 180 12.24 -5.71 -7.99
CA MET A 180 12.28 -6.18 -6.60
C MET A 180 13.04 -7.50 -6.44
N VAL A 181 12.99 -8.41 -7.42
CA VAL A 181 13.78 -9.65 -7.38
C VAL A 181 15.23 -9.40 -7.80
N GLU A 182 15.46 -8.52 -8.79
CA GLU A 182 16.80 -8.15 -9.26
C GLU A 182 17.62 -7.52 -8.13
N ARG A 183 17.03 -6.63 -7.32
CA ARG A 183 17.73 -6.02 -6.17
C ARG A 183 18.01 -7.01 -5.03
N VAL A 184 17.16 -8.04 -4.84
CA VAL A 184 17.46 -9.09 -3.85
C VAL A 184 18.71 -9.87 -4.25
N VAL A 185 18.82 -10.22 -5.53
CA VAL A 185 20.00 -10.91 -6.06
C VAL A 185 21.23 -10.02 -6.01
N ALA A 186 21.11 -8.75 -6.43
CA ALA A 186 22.23 -7.82 -6.47
C ALA A 186 22.80 -7.48 -5.08
N ASN A 187 21.94 -7.38 -4.07
CA ASN A 187 22.34 -6.99 -2.71
C ASN A 187 22.54 -8.16 -1.75
N ASP A 188 22.37 -9.41 -2.21
CA ASP A 188 22.44 -10.63 -1.40
C ASP A 188 21.61 -10.54 -0.10
N GLY A 189 20.38 -10.03 -0.21
CA GLY A 189 19.58 -9.75 0.98
C GLY A 189 18.14 -9.31 0.73
N PHE A 190 17.32 -9.49 1.76
CA PHE A 190 15.93 -9.03 1.81
C PHE A 190 15.86 -7.77 2.66
N TYR A 191 16.18 -6.64 2.06
CA TYR A 191 16.17 -5.35 2.76
C TYR A 191 14.75 -4.87 3.09
N GLU A 192 14.67 -4.08 4.15
CA GLU A 192 13.44 -3.52 4.68
C GLU A 192 12.79 -2.55 3.69
N TRP A 193 13.59 -1.63 3.17
CA TRP A 193 13.18 -0.67 2.15
C TRP A 193 14.37 -0.21 1.32
N TYR A 194 14.08 0.55 0.28
CA TYR A 194 15.04 1.07 -0.68
C TYR A 194 14.82 2.57 -0.88
N THR A 195 15.92 3.30 -1.05
CA THR A 195 15.85 4.72 -1.46
C THR A 195 15.30 4.85 -2.89
N VAL A 196 14.97 6.08 -3.29
CA VAL A 196 14.55 6.37 -4.67
C VAL A 196 15.62 5.96 -5.70
N ASP A 197 16.90 6.04 -5.32
CA ASP A 197 18.05 5.61 -6.12
C ASP A 197 18.34 4.08 -6.03
N ASN A 198 17.36 3.32 -5.53
CA ASN A 198 17.39 1.87 -5.35
C ASN A 198 18.54 1.37 -4.46
N GLN A 199 18.97 2.17 -3.47
CA GLN A 199 19.95 1.74 -2.48
C GLN A 199 19.26 1.06 -1.29
N PRO A 200 19.80 -0.07 -0.79
CA PRO A 200 19.20 -0.81 0.30
C PRO A 200 19.32 -0.06 1.63
N GLU A 201 18.25 -0.05 2.42
CA GLU A 201 18.19 0.60 3.73
C GLU A 201 17.48 -0.30 4.76
N GLY A 202 17.74 -0.03 6.05
CA GLY A 202 17.17 -0.79 7.16
C GLY A 202 17.71 -2.22 7.28
N SER A 203 16.88 -3.14 7.80
CA SER A 203 17.29 -4.53 8.03
C SER A 203 17.50 -5.31 6.72
N GLY A 204 18.71 -5.87 6.49
CA GLY A 204 19.01 -6.74 5.34
C GLY A 204 18.39 -8.15 5.40
N THR A 205 17.78 -8.51 6.51
CA THR A 205 17.11 -9.81 6.73
C THR A 205 15.62 -9.63 7.04
N PHE A 206 15.01 -8.61 6.45
CA PHE A 206 13.60 -8.29 6.66
C PHE A 206 12.70 -9.38 6.06
N ARG A 207 12.21 -10.26 6.94
CA ARG A 207 11.36 -11.40 6.57
C ARG A 207 10.06 -10.99 5.88
N GLY A 208 9.62 -9.75 6.07
CA GLY A 208 8.48 -9.21 5.36
C GLY A 208 8.71 -9.17 3.84
N SER A 209 9.84 -8.60 3.40
CA SER A 209 10.23 -8.59 1.98
C SER A 209 10.34 -10.01 1.42
N ALA A 210 10.98 -10.91 2.17
CA ALA A 210 11.14 -12.31 1.76
C ALA A 210 9.78 -13.01 1.58
N GLY A 211 8.86 -12.87 2.54
CA GLY A 211 7.57 -13.55 2.54
C GLY A 211 6.67 -13.10 1.38
N VAL A 212 6.59 -11.80 1.11
CA VAL A 212 5.72 -11.30 0.02
C VAL A 212 6.25 -11.66 -1.36
N LEU A 213 7.58 -11.66 -1.55
CA LEU A 213 8.18 -12.09 -2.82
C LEU A 213 8.03 -13.59 -3.03
N PHE A 214 8.29 -14.40 -1.99
CA PHE A 214 8.08 -15.84 -2.07
C PHE A 214 6.66 -16.18 -2.49
N LYS A 215 5.66 -15.54 -1.87
CA LYS A 215 4.24 -15.76 -2.22
C LYS A 215 3.92 -15.30 -3.64
N ALA A 216 4.40 -14.12 -4.05
CA ALA A 216 4.21 -13.62 -5.42
C ALA A 216 4.82 -14.57 -6.48
N ILE A 217 6.06 -15.03 -6.26
CA ILE A 217 6.74 -15.99 -7.15
C ILE A 217 5.98 -17.31 -7.20
N THR A 218 5.56 -17.85 -6.05
CA THR A 218 4.81 -19.12 -5.99
C THR A 218 3.49 -19.03 -6.79
N ILE A 219 2.78 -17.91 -6.69
CA ILE A 219 1.54 -17.67 -7.44
C ILE A 219 1.82 -17.57 -8.95
N LEU A 220 2.87 -16.87 -9.37
CA LEU A 220 3.29 -16.77 -10.77
C LEU A 220 3.67 -18.14 -11.35
N GLU A 221 4.44 -18.94 -10.60
CA GLU A 221 4.80 -20.29 -11.01
C GLU A 221 3.59 -21.22 -11.10
N ALA A 222 2.63 -21.11 -10.17
CA ALA A 222 1.41 -21.89 -10.22
C ALA A 222 0.60 -21.57 -11.49
N TRP A 223 0.48 -20.29 -11.85
CA TRP A 223 -0.13 -19.87 -13.11
C TRP A 223 0.63 -20.40 -14.34
N ALA A 224 1.97 -20.40 -14.32
CA ALA A 224 2.76 -20.90 -15.45
C ALA A 224 2.63 -22.42 -15.66
N ARG A 225 2.17 -23.16 -14.64
CA ARG A 225 1.94 -24.62 -14.70
C ARG A 225 0.49 -25.00 -15.02
N SER A 226 -0.46 -24.06 -14.97
CA SER A 226 -1.89 -24.29 -15.29
C SER A 226 -2.16 -24.13 -16.78
#